data_AF-A0A9J7AMM0-F1
#
_entry.id   AF-A0A9J7AMM0-F1
#
_cell.length_a   1.000
_cell.length_b   1.000
_cell.length_c   1.000
_cell.angle_alpha   90.00
_cell.angle_beta   90.00
_cell.angle_gamma   90.00
#
_symmetry.space_group_name_H-M   'P 1'
#
loop_
_entity.id
_entity.type
_entity.pdbx_description
1 polymer ?
#
loop_
_entity_poly.entity_id
_entity_poly.type
_entity_poly.pdbx_seq_one_letter_code
_entity_poly.pdbx_strand_id
1 'polypeptide(L)'
;MMKTKPIILLLALGIAVAAVPVRAASDEAPADTIERGAQLVIDGLRAFFSSIPQYEAPEVLPNGDIIIRRVQPKADDGEPEEKEDDGPGLKL
;
A
#
# COMPACT_ATOMS: atom_id res chain seq x y z
N MET A 1 24.23 45.97 -46.46
CA MET A 1 25.31 46.26 -45.50
C MET A 1 24.94 45.65 -44.16
N MET A 2 25.78 44.74 -43.67
CA MET A 2 25.62 43.97 -42.43
C MET A 2 25.55 44.86 -41.18
N LYS A 3 24.83 44.42 -40.14
CA LYS A 3 25.42 44.25 -38.80
C LYS A 3 24.56 43.36 -37.90
N THR A 4 25.19 42.27 -37.50
CA THR A 4 24.74 41.12 -36.73
C THR A 4 24.61 41.42 -35.23
N LYS A 5 23.51 40.93 -34.64
CA LYS A 5 23.27 40.52 -33.22
C LYS A 5 23.62 41.54 -32.10
N PRO A 6 22.69 41.70 -31.14
CA PRO A 6 22.94 40.97 -29.91
C PRO A 6 21.72 40.14 -29.51
N ILE A 7 21.67 38.91 -30.03
CA ILE A 7 21.00 37.75 -29.40
C ILE A 7 21.83 37.35 -28.15
N ILE A 8 22.15 38.32 -27.30
CA ILE A 8 22.88 38.15 -26.04
C ILE A 8 22.02 38.67 -24.89
N LEU A 9 21.06 39.56 -25.15
CA LEU A 9 20.17 40.05 -24.09
C LEU A 9 19.13 39.01 -23.61
N LEU A 10 18.86 37.96 -24.39
CA LEU A 10 17.92 36.89 -24.02
C LEU A 10 18.56 35.73 -23.25
N LEU A 11 19.89 35.67 -23.13
CA LEU A 11 20.57 34.58 -22.40
C LEU A 11 20.74 34.87 -20.89
N ALA A 12 20.45 36.09 -20.43
CA ALA A 12 20.64 36.49 -19.03
C ALA A 12 19.37 36.41 -18.16
N LEU A 13 18.27 35.82 -18.65
CA LEU A 13 17.00 35.71 -17.89
C LEU A 13 16.77 34.32 -17.27
N GLY A 14 17.70 33.39 -17.43
CA GLY A 14 17.50 31.97 -17.08
C GLY A 14 18.02 31.50 -15.71
N ILE A 15 18.60 32.37 -14.88
CA ILE A 15 19.18 31.95 -13.57
C ILE A 15 18.73 32.92 -12.48
N ALA A 16 17.45 32.86 -12.13
CA ALA A 16 16.92 33.44 -10.90
C ALA A 16 15.99 32.43 -10.21
N VAL A 17 16.45 31.20 -10.04
CA VAL A 17 15.80 30.18 -9.19
C VAL A 17 16.78 29.81 -8.08
N ALA A 18 16.96 30.71 -7.11
CA ALA A 18 17.82 30.44 -5.95
C ALA A 18 17.32 31.12 -4.66
N ALA A 19 16.04 31.45 -4.55
CA ALA A 19 15.50 32.08 -3.34
C ALA A 19 14.03 31.75 -3.05
N VAL A 20 13.50 30.64 -3.56
CA VAL A 20 12.26 30.12 -2.97
C VAL A 20 12.68 29.50 -1.64
N PRO A 21 12.22 30.00 -0.48
CA PRO A 21 12.43 29.27 0.74
C PRO A 21 11.71 27.94 0.53
N VAL A 22 12.47 26.84 0.52
CA VAL A 22 11.85 25.54 0.73
C VAL A 22 11.19 25.69 2.10
N ARG A 23 9.85 25.79 2.13
CA ARG A 23 9.14 25.83 3.39
C ARG A 23 9.45 24.51 4.05
N ALA A 24 10.29 24.56 5.08
CA ALA A 24 10.65 23.43 5.90
C ALA A 24 9.37 22.67 6.25
N ALA A 25 9.46 21.35 6.17
CA ALA A 25 8.41 20.43 6.57
C ALA A 25 7.73 20.94 7.83
N SER A 26 6.40 21.00 7.79
CA SER A 26 5.54 21.48 8.86
C SER A 26 6.04 21.00 10.22
N ASP A 27 6.17 21.95 11.15
CA ASP A 27 6.56 21.76 12.55
C ASP A 27 5.42 21.07 13.33
N GLU A 28 5.02 19.88 12.87
CA GLU A 28 4.16 19.02 13.67
C GLU A 28 5.01 18.53 14.84
N ALA A 29 4.60 18.84 16.07
CA ALA A 29 5.38 18.51 17.25
C ALA A 29 5.71 17.00 17.21
N PRO A 30 6.96 16.58 17.46
CA PRO A 30 7.37 15.18 17.29
C PRO A 30 6.48 14.15 17.99
N ALA A 31 5.79 14.55 19.06
CA ALA A 31 4.82 13.73 19.78
C ALA A 31 3.55 13.43 18.96
N ASP A 32 3.00 14.42 18.26
CA ASP A 32 1.75 14.29 17.49
C ASP A 32 1.95 13.36 16.28
N THR A 33 3.14 13.40 15.67
CA THR A 33 3.52 12.49 14.58
C THR A 33 3.65 11.05 15.06
N ILE A 34 4.20 10.83 16.26
CA ILE A 34 4.32 9.48 16.87
C ILE A 34 2.93 8.92 17.19
N GLU A 35 2.05 9.71 17.79
CA GLU A 35 0.69 9.28 18.11
C GLU A 35 -0.10 8.90 16.84
N ARG A 36 -0.03 9.73 15.80
CA ARG A 36 -0.66 9.42 14.51
C ARG A 36 -0.09 8.14 13.89
N GLY A 37 1.22 7.95 13.95
CA GLY A 37 1.87 6.73 13.48
C GLY A 37 1.39 5.47 14.24
N ALA A 38 1.30 5.54 15.56
CA ALA A 38 0.80 4.45 16.39
C ALA A 38 -0.66 4.11 16.07
N GLN A 39 -1.50 5.13 15.85
CA GLN A 39 -2.90 4.92 15.49
C GLN A 39 -3.04 4.18 14.16
N LEU A 40 -2.26 4.56 13.14
CA LEU A 40 -2.25 3.86 11.84
C LEU A 40 -1.85 2.39 11.96
N VAL A 41 -0.89 2.08 12.84
CA VAL A 41 -0.47 0.70 13.10
C VAL A 41 -1.60 -0.10 13.75
N ILE A 42 -2.28 0.45 14.75
CA ILE A 42 -3.40 -0.21 15.43
C ILE A 42 -4.57 -0.45 14.47
N ASP A 43 -4.89 0.54 13.63
CA ASP A 43 -5.96 0.43 12.65
C ASP A 43 -5.63 -0.62 11.58
N GLY A 44 -4.38 -0.65 11.12
CA GLY A 44 -3.89 -1.69 10.22
C GLY A 44 -4.00 -3.10 10.83
N LEU A 45 -3.60 -3.26 12.08
CA LEU A 45 -3.74 -4.54 12.81
C LEU A 45 -5.20 -4.95 12.96
N ARG A 46 -6.10 -4.01 13.26
CA ARG A 46 -7.54 -4.27 13.37
C ARG A 46 -8.13 -4.72 12.02
N ALA A 47 -7.76 -4.06 10.93
CA ALA A 47 -8.19 -4.44 9.59
C ALA A 47 -7.69 -5.84 9.22
N PHE A 48 -6.43 -6.15 9.54
CA PHE A 48 -5.85 -7.47 9.33
C PHE A 48 -6.61 -8.56 10.11
N PHE A 49 -6.84 -8.38 11.41
CA PHE A 49 -7.60 -9.36 12.20
C PHE A 49 -9.03 -9.56 11.68
N SER A 50 -9.66 -8.49 11.21
CA SER A 50 -11.01 -8.55 10.62
C SER A 50 -11.04 -9.30 9.28
N SER A 51 -9.90 -9.41 8.59
CA SER A 51 -9.77 -10.15 7.32
C SER A 51 -9.67 -11.66 7.51
N ILE A 52 -9.31 -12.12 8.72
CA ILE A 52 -9.13 -13.56 9.01
C ILE A 52 -10.50 -14.22 9.10
N PRO A 53 -10.79 -15.26 8.30
CA PRO A 53 -12.06 -15.98 8.40
C PRO A 53 -12.18 -16.69 9.75
N GLN A 54 -13.37 -16.64 10.33
CA GLN A 54 -13.70 -17.33 11.57
C GLN A 54 -14.28 -18.71 11.28
N TYR A 55 -13.83 -19.73 12.01
CA TYR A 55 -14.20 -21.12 11.84
C TYR A 55 -14.77 -21.74 13.12
N GLU A 56 -15.69 -22.69 12.97
CA GLU A 56 -16.28 -23.46 14.07
C GLU A 56 -15.37 -24.61 14.53
N ALA A 57 -15.77 -25.29 15.61
CA ALA A 57 -15.08 -26.48 16.07
C ALA A 57 -15.16 -27.62 15.01
N PRO A 58 -14.11 -28.45 14.88
CA PRO A 58 -14.10 -29.53 13.90
C PRO A 58 -15.15 -30.62 14.19
N GLU A 59 -15.84 -31.08 13.14
CA GLU A 59 -16.77 -32.22 13.17
C GLU A 59 -16.10 -33.43 12.49
N VAL A 60 -15.94 -34.54 13.21
CA VAL A 60 -15.36 -35.78 12.68
C VAL A 60 -16.48 -36.66 12.11
N LEU A 61 -16.36 -37.03 10.84
CA LEU A 61 -17.33 -37.85 10.12
C LEU A 61 -17.07 -39.35 10.31
N PRO A 62 -18.08 -40.23 10.08
CA PRO A 62 -17.92 -41.68 10.22
C PRO A 62 -16.88 -42.32 9.29
N ASN A 63 -16.56 -41.67 8.17
CA ASN A 63 -15.51 -42.09 7.24
C ASN A 63 -14.10 -41.68 7.70
N GLY A 64 -13.97 -40.87 8.75
CA GLY A 64 -12.70 -40.38 9.28
C GLY A 64 -12.28 -38.98 8.80
N ASP A 65 -13.07 -38.33 7.95
CA ASP A 65 -12.82 -36.95 7.50
C ASP A 65 -13.23 -35.93 8.56
N ILE A 66 -12.77 -34.69 8.38
CA ILE A 66 -13.09 -33.57 9.26
C ILE A 66 -13.68 -32.40 8.46
N ILE A 67 -14.80 -31.86 8.93
CA ILE A 67 -15.37 -30.61 8.42
C ILE A 67 -15.10 -29.48 9.42
N ILE A 68 -14.65 -28.32 8.91
CA ILE A 68 -14.52 -27.07 9.67
C ILE A 68 -15.33 -25.99 8.95
N ARG A 69 -16.46 -25.60 9.53
CA ARG A 69 -17.40 -24.63 8.92
C ARG A 69 -16.95 -23.20 9.19
N ARG A 70 -17.20 -22.27 8.27
CA ARG A 70 -17.00 -20.83 8.51
C ARG A 70 -18.19 -20.28 9.31
N VAL A 71 -17.92 -19.55 10.38
CA VAL A 71 -18.94 -18.90 11.24
C VAL A 71 -19.73 -17.86 10.45
N GLN A 72 -19.02 -17.07 9.64
CA GLN A 72 -19.61 -16.08 8.74
C GLN A 72 -19.30 -16.52 7.31
N PRO A 73 -20.27 -17.19 6.64
CA PRO A 73 -20.15 -17.46 5.22
C PRO A 73 -20.07 -16.13 4.48
N LYS A 74 -19.06 -15.95 3.62
CA LYS A 74 -19.17 -14.90 2.61
C LYS A 74 -20.35 -15.26 1.70
N ALA A 75 -21.10 -14.26 1.26
CA ALA A 75 -21.95 -14.41 0.10
C ALA A 75 -21.04 -14.54 -1.12
N ASP A 76 -20.45 -15.72 -1.32
CA ASP A 76 -19.83 -16.10 -2.59
C ASP A 76 -20.92 -16.81 -3.40
N ASP A 77 -21.41 -16.08 -4.40
CA ASP A 77 -21.82 -16.61 -5.69
C ASP A 77 -20.73 -17.57 -6.18
N GLY A 78 -21.01 -18.87 -6.03
CA GLY A 78 -19.99 -19.90 -6.10
C GLY A 78 -19.29 -19.97 -7.45
N GLU A 79 -18.02 -19.61 -7.47
CA GLU A 79 -17.01 -20.14 -8.39
C GLU A 79 -15.70 -20.26 -7.61
N PRO A 80 -15.17 -21.48 -7.41
CA PRO A 80 -13.84 -21.63 -6.86
C PRO A 80 -12.84 -21.02 -7.86
N GLU A 81 -12.15 -19.95 -7.48
CA GLU A 81 -10.96 -19.52 -8.19
C GLU A 81 -9.92 -20.65 -8.09
N GLU A 82 -9.79 -21.43 -9.17
CA GLU A 82 -8.59 -22.25 -9.40
C GLU A 82 -7.40 -21.29 -9.42
N LYS A 83 -6.66 -21.23 -8.31
CA LYS A 83 -5.34 -20.62 -8.34
C LYS A 83 -4.46 -21.57 -9.15
N GLU A 84 -4.22 -21.22 -10.42
CA GLU A 84 -3.08 -21.74 -11.16
C GLU A 84 -1.83 -21.49 -10.30
N ASP A 85 -1.20 -22.59 -9.86
CA ASP A 85 0.09 -22.59 -9.20
C ASP A 85 1.16 -22.17 -10.21
N ASP A 86 1.33 -20.86 -10.39
CA ASP A 86 2.38 -20.24 -11.19
C ASP A 86 3.65 -19.98 -10.34
N GLY A 87 3.98 -20.91 -9.44
CA GLY A 87 5.29 -20.93 -8.82
C GLY A 87 6.39 -21.03 -9.89
N PRO A 88 7.41 -20.16 -9.91
CA PRO A 88 8.55 -20.34 -10.79
C PRO A 88 9.26 -21.60 -10.33
N GLY A 89 9.08 -22.70 -11.07
CA GLY A 89 9.73 -23.98 -10.79
C GLY A 89 11.23 -23.76 -10.63
N LEU A 90 11.70 -23.88 -9.40
CA LEU A 90 13.12 -23.81 -9.08
C LEU A 90 13.77 -25.04 -9.75
N LYS A 91 14.32 -24.85 -10.94
CA LYS A 91 15.16 -25.84 -11.59
C LYS A 91 16.48 -25.88 -10.83
N LEU A 92 16.56 -26.83 -9.90
CA LEU A 92 17.81 -27.27 -9.25
C LEU A 92 18.65 -28.09 -10.23
#